data_AF-A0A7R9ZJ93-F1
#
_entry.id   AF-A0A7R9ZJ93-F1
#
_cell.length_a   1.000
_cell.length_b   1.000
_cell.length_c   1.000
_cell.angle_alpha   90.00
_cell.angle_beta   90.00
_cell.angle_gamma   90.00
#
_symmetry.space_group_name_H-M   'P 1'
#
loop_
_entity.id
_entity.type
_entity.pdbx_description
1 polymer ?
#
loop_
_entity_poly.entity_id
_entity_poly.type
_entity_poly.pdbx_seq_one_letter_code
_entity_poly.pdbx_strand_id
1 'polypeptide(L)'
;VDFFGDAMAKALPYADFLFGNESEAAAYGKKHNLGEDLEKIALAVCAMPKKNSSRPRTVVFTQGSESTIVACDGKVTVYPVEALAKELLVDTNGAGDAFVGGFLSQLADGKDMEACVKAGHWGARYIIQQSGTQLSKECDYKP
;
A
#
# COMPACT_ATOMS: atom_id res chain seq x y z
N VAL A 1 1.18 -10.56 -11.69
CA VAL A 1 2.52 -11.08 -12.08
C VAL A 1 2.50 -12.11 -13.20
N ASP A 2 1.46 -12.92 -13.34
CA ASP A 2 1.46 -14.07 -14.28
C ASP A 2 1.33 -13.67 -15.75
N PHE A 3 0.60 -12.60 -16.04
CA PHE A 3 0.38 -12.14 -17.42
C PHE A 3 1.31 -11.00 -17.86
N PHE A 4 1.68 -10.09 -16.94
CA PHE A 4 2.47 -8.87 -17.23
C PHE A 4 3.81 -8.81 -16.49
N GLY A 5 4.37 -9.96 -16.11
CA GLY A 5 5.61 -10.04 -15.32
C GLY A 5 6.78 -9.28 -15.95
N ASP A 6 6.99 -9.44 -17.26
CA ASP A 6 8.10 -8.78 -17.97
C ASP A 6 7.98 -7.26 -18.01
N ALA A 7 6.75 -6.75 -18.20
CA ALA A 7 6.49 -5.31 -18.18
C ALA A 7 6.73 -4.74 -16.77
N MET A 8 6.24 -5.42 -15.74
CA MET A 8 6.48 -5.05 -14.35
C MET A 8 7.98 -5.06 -14.01
N ALA A 9 8.71 -6.10 -14.42
CA ALA A 9 10.15 -6.23 -14.18
C ALA A 9 10.96 -5.10 -14.85
N LYS A 10 10.52 -4.61 -16.02
CA LYS A 10 11.14 -3.45 -16.70
C LYS A 10 10.86 -2.12 -16.00
N ALA A 11 9.68 -1.97 -15.38
CA ALA A 11 9.29 -0.76 -14.67
C ALA A 11 9.87 -0.68 -13.24
N LEU A 12 9.97 -1.81 -12.55
CA LEU A 12 10.36 -1.89 -11.14
C LEU A 12 11.68 -1.15 -10.80
N PRO A 13 12.75 -1.18 -11.61
CA PRO A 13 13.97 -0.44 -11.35
C PRO A 13 13.80 1.09 -11.24
N TYR A 14 12.68 1.64 -11.70
CA TYR A 14 12.37 3.07 -11.66
C TYR A 14 11.33 3.43 -10.59
N ALA A 15 10.70 2.44 -9.95
CA ALA A 15 9.70 2.68 -8.93
C ALA A 15 10.35 3.04 -7.59
N ASP A 16 10.11 4.28 -7.12
CA ASP A 16 10.42 4.73 -5.77
C ASP A 16 9.40 4.20 -4.75
N PHE A 17 8.12 4.11 -5.15
CA PHE A 17 7.03 3.55 -4.36
C PHE A 17 6.39 2.38 -5.12
N LEU A 18 6.15 1.28 -4.42
CA LEU A 18 5.40 0.13 -4.92
C LEU A 18 4.28 -0.18 -3.93
N PHE A 19 3.03 -0.15 -4.42
CA PHE A 19 1.86 -0.55 -3.66
C PHE A 19 1.37 -1.92 -4.12
N GLY A 20 0.78 -2.68 -3.21
CA GLY A 20 0.05 -3.90 -3.51
C GLY A 20 -0.77 -4.37 -2.31
N ASN A 21 -1.66 -5.32 -2.51
CA ASN A 21 -2.34 -6.01 -1.42
C ASN A 21 -1.65 -7.35 -1.07
N GLU A 22 -2.11 -8.01 -0.01
CA GLU A 22 -1.58 -9.28 0.48
C GLU A 22 -1.58 -10.39 -0.57
N SER A 23 -2.62 -10.44 -1.42
CA SER A 23 -2.77 -11.47 -2.45
C SER A 23 -1.78 -11.26 -3.60
N GLU A 24 -1.60 -10.00 -4.01
CA GLU A 24 -0.62 -9.62 -5.04
C GLU A 24 0.82 -9.84 -4.55
N ALA A 25 1.09 -9.47 -3.29
CA ALA A 25 2.38 -9.67 -2.65
C ALA A 25 2.71 -11.16 -2.49
N ALA A 26 1.77 -11.98 -2.03
CA ALA A 26 1.95 -13.43 -1.93
C ALA A 26 2.17 -14.08 -3.31
N ALA A 27 1.40 -13.68 -4.32
CA ALA A 27 1.59 -14.16 -5.69
C ALA A 27 2.98 -13.79 -6.24
N TYR A 28 3.44 -12.55 -5.96
CA TYR A 28 4.79 -12.12 -6.31
C TYR A 28 5.85 -12.96 -5.59
N GLY A 29 5.71 -13.13 -4.26
CA GLY A 29 6.62 -13.91 -3.44
C GLY A 29 6.77 -15.35 -3.94
N LYS A 30 5.64 -16.01 -4.24
CA LYS A 30 5.62 -17.37 -4.82
C LYS A 30 6.34 -17.43 -6.16
N LYS A 31 6.05 -16.50 -7.09
CA LYS A 31 6.68 -16.49 -8.43
C LYS A 31 8.19 -16.27 -8.37
N HIS A 32 8.66 -15.50 -7.41
CA HIS A 32 10.07 -15.14 -7.26
C HIS A 32 10.82 -15.97 -6.20
N ASN A 33 10.21 -17.04 -5.67
CA ASN A 33 10.78 -17.91 -4.64
C ASN A 33 11.24 -17.15 -3.37
N LEU A 34 10.46 -16.15 -2.94
CA LEU A 34 10.75 -15.33 -1.76
C LEU A 34 10.08 -15.84 -0.48
N GLY A 35 9.29 -16.93 -0.57
CA GLY A 35 8.48 -17.46 0.52
C GLY A 35 7.07 -16.85 0.58
N GLU A 36 6.41 -17.02 1.72
CA GLU A 36 5.01 -16.59 1.97
C GLU A 36 4.88 -15.48 3.02
N ASP A 37 5.97 -15.15 3.71
CA ASP A 37 6.02 -14.10 4.73
C ASP A 37 6.03 -12.72 4.05
N LEU A 38 4.95 -11.96 4.22
CA LEU A 38 4.74 -10.69 3.54
C LEU A 38 5.75 -9.61 3.94
N GLU A 39 6.24 -9.61 5.18
CA GLU A 39 7.29 -8.69 5.62
C GLU A 39 8.62 -9.02 4.94
N LYS A 40 8.98 -10.31 4.86
CA LYS A 40 10.17 -10.77 4.13
C LYS A 40 10.07 -10.48 2.63
N ILE A 41 8.90 -10.69 2.04
CA ILE A 41 8.65 -10.35 0.63
C ILE A 41 8.83 -8.84 0.41
N ALA A 42 8.27 -8.00 1.29
CA ALA A 42 8.40 -6.55 1.19
C ALA A 42 9.87 -6.10 1.28
N LEU A 43 10.65 -6.67 2.20
CA LEU A 43 12.10 -6.42 2.31
C LEU A 43 12.86 -6.86 1.05
N ALA A 44 12.57 -8.05 0.53
CA ALA A 44 13.23 -8.56 -0.66
C ALA A 44 12.95 -7.66 -1.88
N VAL A 45 11.70 -7.22 -2.07
CA VAL A 45 11.31 -6.31 -3.17
C VAL A 45 11.92 -4.92 -2.98
N CYS A 46 11.96 -4.42 -1.75
CA CYS A 46 12.64 -3.18 -1.38
C CYS A 46 14.13 -3.21 -1.78
N ALA A 47 14.80 -4.35 -1.60
CA ALA A 47 16.22 -4.53 -1.92
C ALA A 47 16.53 -4.82 -3.40
N MET A 48 15.52 -5.01 -4.26
CA MET A 48 15.74 -5.29 -5.68
C MET A 48 16.44 -4.12 -6.41
N PRO A 49 17.19 -4.40 -7.49
CA PRO A 49 17.92 -3.37 -8.22
C PRO A 49 17.06 -2.14 -8.56
N LYS A 50 17.66 -0.96 -8.36
CA LYS A 50 17.02 0.34 -8.58
C LYS A 50 17.99 1.27 -9.29
N LYS A 51 17.49 2.00 -10.29
CA LYS A 51 18.30 2.90 -11.12
C LYS A 51 18.64 4.20 -10.40
N ASN A 52 17.66 4.77 -9.71
CA ASN A 52 17.87 5.95 -8.88
C ASN A 52 18.41 5.55 -7.51
N SER A 53 19.71 5.76 -7.26
CA SER A 53 20.36 5.47 -5.97
C SER A 53 20.17 6.56 -4.91
N SER A 54 19.64 7.73 -5.26
CA SER A 54 19.44 8.84 -4.31
C SER A 54 18.23 8.66 -3.38
N ARG A 55 17.35 7.71 -3.70
CA ARG A 55 16.14 7.41 -2.93
C ARG A 55 15.99 5.90 -2.77
N PRO A 56 15.79 5.36 -1.56
CA PRO A 56 15.44 3.95 -1.39
C PRO A 56 14.07 3.65 -1.98
N ARG A 57 13.81 2.38 -2.35
CA ARG A 57 12.45 1.93 -2.69
C ARG A 57 11.64 1.83 -1.39
N THR A 58 10.39 2.26 -1.43
CA THR A 58 9.39 2.01 -0.40
C THR A 58 8.37 1.04 -0.95
N VAL A 59 8.14 -0.08 -0.26
CA VAL A 59 7.12 -1.08 -0.60
C VAL A 59 6.02 -0.99 0.46
N VAL A 60 4.78 -0.85 0.04
CA VAL A 60 3.61 -0.72 0.91
C VAL A 60 2.62 -1.83 0.56
N PHE A 61 2.38 -2.75 1.50
CA PHE A 61 1.40 -3.81 1.36
C PHE A 61 0.22 -3.61 2.30
N THR A 62 -0.97 -3.45 1.75
CA THR A 62 -2.23 -3.46 2.50
C THR A 62 -2.68 -4.90 2.75
N GLN A 63 -3.48 -5.11 3.80
CA GLN A 63 -3.92 -6.44 4.24
C GLN A 63 -5.39 -6.45 4.69
N GLY A 64 -6.26 -5.73 3.97
CA GLY A 64 -7.65 -5.55 4.36
C GLY A 64 -7.79 -4.89 5.75
N SER A 65 -8.33 -5.63 6.71
CA SER A 65 -8.47 -5.18 8.11
C SER A 65 -7.22 -5.39 8.97
N GLU A 66 -6.22 -6.12 8.47
CA GLU A 66 -4.95 -6.34 9.16
C GLU A 66 -3.99 -5.17 8.94
N SER A 67 -2.88 -5.15 9.69
CA SER A 67 -1.90 -4.07 9.65
C SER A 67 -1.32 -3.86 8.24
N THR A 68 -1.09 -2.61 7.84
CA THR A 68 -0.34 -2.30 6.62
C THR A 68 1.16 -2.47 6.86
N ILE A 69 1.84 -3.17 5.97
CA ILE A 69 3.29 -3.39 6.00
C ILE A 69 3.95 -2.33 5.14
N VAL A 70 4.96 -1.65 5.69
CA VAL A 70 5.83 -0.74 4.93
C VAL A 70 7.28 -1.20 5.08
N ALA A 71 7.93 -1.47 3.96
CA ALA A 71 9.36 -1.77 3.91
C ALA A 71 10.11 -0.64 3.19
N CYS A 72 11.13 -0.08 3.84
CA CYS A 72 12.00 0.93 3.27
C CYS A 72 13.39 0.82 3.91
N ASP A 73 14.44 0.94 3.10
CA ASP A 73 15.83 0.95 3.57
C ASP A 73 16.19 -0.21 4.52
N GLY A 74 15.75 -1.43 4.14
CA GLY A 74 16.02 -2.65 4.91
C GLY A 74 15.25 -2.78 6.22
N LYS A 75 14.31 -1.87 6.51
CA LYS A 75 13.46 -1.90 7.71
C LYS A 75 12.02 -2.15 7.34
N VAL A 76 11.32 -2.91 8.16
CA VAL A 76 9.87 -3.08 8.11
C VAL A 76 9.24 -2.31 9.26
N THR A 77 8.14 -1.63 8.98
CA THR A 77 7.25 -1.03 9.96
C THR A 77 5.83 -1.48 9.65
N VAL A 78 5.08 -1.87 10.68
CA VAL A 78 3.68 -2.27 10.56
C VAL A 78 2.78 -1.21 11.17
N TYR A 79 1.70 -0.88 10.48
CA TYR A 79 0.74 0.15 10.88
C TYR A 79 -0.63 -0.50 11.07
N PRO A 80 -1.15 -0.60 12.31
CA PRO A 80 -2.45 -1.20 12.55
C PRO A 80 -3.56 -0.38 11.91
N VAL A 81 -4.53 -1.08 11.31
CA VAL A 81 -5.76 -0.45 10.80
C VAL A 81 -6.76 -0.33 11.94
N GLU A 82 -7.41 0.82 12.07
CA GLU A 82 -8.49 0.97 13.03
C GLU A 82 -9.71 0.15 12.61
N ALA A 83 -10.16 -0.75 13.48
CA ALA A 83 -11.31 -1.60 13.22
C ALA A 83 -12.56 -0.77 12.88
N LEU A 84 -13.31 -1.21 11.86
CA LEU A 84 -14.60 -0.66 11.50
C LEU A 84 -15.68 -1.68 11.89
N ALA A 85 -16.75 -1.22 12.52
CA ALA A 85 -17.91 -2.06 12.81
C ALA A 85 -18.51 -2.59 11.50
N LYS A 86 -18.85 -3.88 11.45
CA LYS A 86 -19.29 -4.55 10.21
C LYS A 86 -20.55 -3.92 9.62
N GLU A 87 -21.38 -3.33 10.46
CA GLU A 87 -22.64 -2.68 10.10
C GLU A 87 -22.42 -1.37 9.33
N LEU A 88 -21.22 -0.78 9.42
CA LEU A 88 -20.84 0.42 8.67
C LEU A 88 -20.23 0.07 7.30
N LEU A 89 -19.86 -1.20 7.07
CA LEU A 89 -19.25 -1.64 5.83
C LEU A 89 -20.34 -1.80 4.75
N VAL A 90 -20.24 -0.99 3.70
CA VAL A 90 -21.21 -0.95 2.60
C VAL A 90 -20.66 -1.66 1.36
N ASP A 91 -19.44 -1.30 0.95
CA ASP A 91 -18.75 -1.85 -0.22
C ASP A 91 -17.25 -1.88 0.06
N THR A 92 -16.50 -2.85 -0.45
CA THR A 92 -15.02 -2.88 -0.32
C THR A 92 -14.30 -2.43 -1.59
N ASN A 93 -15.06 -2.20 -2.67
CA ASN A 93 -14.54 -1.73 -3.93
C ASN A 93 -13.86 -0.36 -3.76
N GLY A 94 -12.65 -0.23 -4.32
CA GLY A 94 -11.90 1.02 -4.28
C GLY A 94 -11.18 1.31 -2.95
N ALA A 95 -11.23 0.41 -1.96
CA ALA A 95 -10.47 0.57 -0.71
C ALA A 95 -8.97 0.78 -0.95
N GLY A 96 -8.38 0.00 -1.85
CA GLY A 96 -6.97 0.13 -2.25
C GLY A 96 -6.68 1.47 -2.94
N ASP A 97 -7.55 1.89 -3.86
CA ASP A 97 -7.39 3.16 -4.58
C ASP A 97 -7.49 4.36 -3.63
N ALA A 98 -8.45 4.33 -2.70
CA ALA A 98 -8.61 5.35 -1.69
C ALA A 98 -7.45 5.37 -0.68
N PHE A 99 -6.90 4.20 -0.33
CA PHE A 99 -5.68 4.12 0.47
C PHE A 99 -4.52 4.81 -0.24
N VAL A 100 -4.26 4.48 -1.50
CA VAL A 100 -3.18 5.09 -2.29
C VAL A 100 -3.42 6.59 -2.45
N GLY A 101 -4.66 7.03 -2.70
CA GLY A 101 -5.01 8.45 -2.78
C GLY A 101 -4.72 9.22 -1.50
N GLY A 102 -5.15 8.69 -0.35
CA GLY A 102 -4.85 9.28 0.96
C GLY A 102 -3.35 9.33 1.25
N PHE A 103 -2.63 8.24 0.96
CA PHE A 103 -1.17 8.17 1.10
C PHE A 103 -0.46 9.23 0.27
N LEU A 104 -0.80 9.33 -1.03
CA LEU A 104 -0.18 10.29 -1.94
C LEU A 104 -0.47 11.73 -1.57
N SER A 105 -1.63 12.02 -0.95
CA SER A 105 -1.97 13.38 -0.49
C SER A 105 -0.95 13.92 0.51
N GLN A 106 -0.56 13.11 1.49
CA GLN A 106 0.40 13.52 2.52
C GLN A 106 1.84 13.42 2.02
N LEU A 107 2.13 12.47 1.12
CA LEU A 107 3.43 12.38 0.48
C LEU A 107 3.75 13.64 -0.34
N ALA A 108 2.75 14.16 -1.07
CA ALA A 108 2.89 15.40 -1.85
C ALA A 108 3.20 16.61 -0.96
N ASP A 109 2.68 16.63 0.26
CA ASP A 109 2.94 17.66 1.28
C ASP A 109 4.24 17.44 2.07
N GLY A 110 5.04 16.42 1.71
CA GLY A 110 6.31 16.11 2.36
C GLY A 110 6.18 15.61 3.80
N LYS A 111 5.02 15.04 4.16
CA LYS A 111 4.80 14.42 5.47
C LYS A 111 5.59 13.12 5.62
N ASP A 112 5.72 12.66 6.85
CA ASP A 112 6.39 11.39 7.13
C ASP A 112 5.52 10.17 6.73
N MET A 113 6.14 8.99 6.79
CA MET A 113 5.52 7.74 6.37
C MET A 113 4.29 7.38 7.20
N GLU A 114 4.33 7.66 8.51
CA GLU A 114 3.20 7.37 9.40
C GLU A 114 1.99 8.22 9.05
N ALA A 115 2.18 9.51 8.78
CA ALA A 115 1.13 10.40 8.32
C ALA A 115 0.55 9.96 6.96
N CYS A 116 1.41 9.53 6.02
CA CYS A 116 0.97 8.99 4.74
C CYS A 116 0.09 7.75 4.93
N VAL A 117 0.52 6.79 5.75
CA VAL A 117 -0.26 5.56 6.00
C VAL A 117 -1.57 5.88 6.73
N LYS A 118 -1.57 6.77 7.72
CA LYS A 118 -2.78 7.20 8.44
C LYS A 118 -3.80 7.84 7.50
N ALA A 119 -3.37 8.70 6.58
CA ALA A 119 -4.26 9.29 5.58
C ALA A 119 -4.81 8.24 4.61
N GLY A 120 -3.98 7.27 4.21
CA GLY A 120 -4.43 6.13 3.41
C GLY A 120 -5.48 5.29 4.14
N HIS A 121 -5.25 4.94 5.41
CA HIS A 121 -6.23 4.23 6.23
C HIS A 121 -7.53 5.00 6.37
N TRP A 122 -7.45 6.32 6.59
CA TRP A 122 -8.61 7.17 6.66
C TRP A 122 -9.41 7.17 5.34
N GLY A 123 -8.73 7.33 4.20
CA GLY A 123 -9.34 7.31 2.88
C GLY A 123 -10.03 5.98 2.57
N ALA A 124 -9.35 4.86 2.84
CA ALA A 124 -9.92 3.53 2.70
C ALA A 124 -11.12 3.31 3.64
N ARG A 125 -11.01 3.72 4.91
CA ARG A 125 -12.11 3.63 5.87
C ARG A 125 -13.32 4.43 5.42
N TYR A 126 -13.12 5.62 4.85
CA TYR A 126 -14.21 6.41 4.32
C TYR A 126 -14.88 5.73 3.12
N ILE A 127 -14.09 5.27 2.15
CA ILE A 127 -14.63 4.73 0.90
C ILE A 127 -15.44 3.45 1.12
N ILE A 128 -15.02 2.59 2.06
CA ILE A 128 -15.73 1.34 2.32
C ILE A 128 -17.10 1.52 3.00
N GLN A 129 -17.39 2.73 3.46
CA GLN A 129 -18.70 3.14 3.99
C GLN A 129 -19.59 3.77 2.91
N GLN A 130 -19.10 3.86 1.67
CA GLN A 130 -19.84 4.37 0.51
C GLN A 130 -20.09 3.23 -0.49
N SER A 131 -21.01 3.44 -1.44
CA SER A 131 -21.17 2.51 -2.57
C SER A 131 -20.18 2.87 -3.68
N GLY A 132 -19.34 1.91 -4.08
CA GLY A 132 -18.25 2.15 -5.04
C GLY A 132 -17.25 3.20 -4.54
N THR A 133 -16.80 4.09 -5.43
CA THR A 133 -15.76 5.10 -5.16
C THR A 133 -16.30 6.52 -4.96
N GLN A 134 -17.51 6.64 -4.42
CA GLN A 134 -18.20 7.94 -4.29
C GLN A 134 -17.60 8.83 -3.17
N LEU A 135 -17.48 10.12 -3.46
CA LEU A 135 -17.11 11.16 -2.48
C LEU A 135 -18.34 11.99 -2.15
N SER A 136 -19.10 11.54 -1.15
CA SER A 136 -20.41 12.09 -0.76
C SER A 136 -20.34 13.26 0.22
N LYS A 137 -19.17 13.52 0.82
CA LYS A 137 -18.95 14.65 1.75
C LYS A 137 -17.59 15.30 1.51
N GLU A 138 -17.45 16.53 2.00
CA GLU A 138 -16.15 17.19 2.09
C GLU A 138 -15.20 16.38 2.98
N CYS A 139 -13.91 16.42 2.63
CA CYS A 139 -12.86 15.74 3.39
C CYS A 139 -12.68 16.42 4.75
N ASP A 140 -12.92 15.68 5.84
CA ASP A 140 -12.73 16.11 7.22
C ASP A 140 -11.48 15.49 7.88
N TYR A 141 -10.59 14.88 7.07
CA TYR A 141 -9.30 14.38 7.52
C TYR A 141 -8.44 15.52 8.09
N LYS A 142 -7.86 15.28 9.26
CA LYS A 142 -6.92 16.19 9.93
C LYS A 142 -5.58 15.46 10.10
N PRO A 143 -4.50 15.94 9.44
CA PRO A 143 -3.17 15.34 9.52
C PRO A 143 -2.59 15.29 10.94
#